data_AF-A0A930X6D6-F1
#
_entry.id   AF-A0A930X6D6-F1
#
_cell.length_a   1.000
_cell.length_b   1.000
_cell.length_c   1.000
_cell.angle_alpha   90.00
_cell.angle_beta   90.00
_cell.angle_gamma   90.00
#
_symmetry.space_group_name_H-M   'P 1'
#
loop_
_entity.id
_entity.type
_entity.pdbx_description
1 polymer ?
#
loop_
_entity_poly.entity_id
_entity_poly.type
_entity_poly.pdbx_seq_one_letter_code
_entity_poly.pdbx_strand_id
1 'polypeptide(L)'
;MYMRSLSLLCLNLVFAWVYAAQPVWTPLAPLAQAAPEVVPQRKDLAVLDFNARGGVSEDEAAIITDRLRSQMFQTGRYRLMERANMLSLLKEQDFQQTQQNCESTDCSVAVGKMLAVRQLMTGSVSRLGSIYCAAWLSPGWGYLDLQPV
;
A
#
# COMPACT_ATOMS: atom_id res chain seq x y z
N MET A 1 -39.51 -35.72 55.76
CA MET A 1 -39.56 -34.51 56.63
C MET A 1 -38.25 -34.48 57.40
N TYR A 2 -37.47 -33.40 57.29
CA TYR A 2 -36.08 -33.21 57.78
C TYR A 2 -35.06 -34.22 57.21
N MET A 3 -34.11 -33.83 56.37
CA MET A 3 -32.91 -33.15 56.87
C MET A 3 -32.23 -32.33 55.75
N ARG A 4 -32.64 -31.06 55.60
CA ARG A 4 -31.99 -30.02 54.77
C ARG A 4 -30.75 -29.45 55.49
N SER A 5 -29.81 -30.29 55.93
CA SER A 5 -28.73 -29.81 56.83
C SER A 5 -27.33 -30.42 56.61
N LEU A 6 -27.02 -31.00 55.45
CA LEU A 6 -25.70 -31.58 55.20
C LEU A 6 -25.06 -31.26 53.83
N SER A 7 -25.55 -30.27 53.08
CA SER A 7 -24.89 -29.80 51.84
C SER A 7 -24.05 -28.52 52.01
N LEU A 8 -24.11 -27.86 53.18
CA LEU A 8 -23.40 -26.61 53.45
C LEU A 8 -22.04 -26.79 54.15
N LEU A 9 -21.68 -28.02 54.54
CA LEU A 9 -20.37 -28.32 55.13
C LEU A 9 -19.28 -28.65 54.09
N CYS A 10 -19.64 -29.02 52.85
CA CYS A 10 -18.64 -29.25 51.78
C CYS A 10 -18.13 -27.96 51.13
N LEU A 11 -18.87 -26.85 51.23
CA LEU A 11 -18.49 -25.56 50.63
C LEU A 11 -17.47 -24.77 51.47
N ASN A 12 -17.33 -25.08 52.77
CA ASN A 12 -16.43 -24.34 53.67
C ASN A 12 -14.99 -24.88 53.73
N LEU A 13 -14.66 -26.00 53.07
CA LEU A 13 -13.27 -26.52 53.03
C LEU A 13 -12.53 -26.28 51.71
N VAL A 14 -13.24 -26.00 50.61
CA VAL A 14 -12.61 -25.71 49.31
C VAL A 14 -12.15 -24.24 49.21
N PHE A 15 -12.87 -23.31 49.85
CA PHE A 15 -12.58 -21.88 49.74
C PHE A 15 -11.50 -21.34 50.70
N ALA A 16 -11.14 -22.09 51.75
CA ALA A 16 -10.10 -21.67 52.70
C ALA A 16 -8.66 -21.86 52.17
N TRP A 17 -8.44 -22.75 51.18
CA TRP A 17 -7.12 -22.94 50.55
C TRP A 17 -6.82 -21.97 49.41
N VAL A 18 -7.84 -21.29 48.87
CA VAL A 18 -7.66 -20.37 47.73
C VAL A 18 -7.21 -18.96 48.17
N TYR A 19 -7.37 -18.60 49.45
CA TYR A 19 -7.18 -17.21 49.92
C TYR A 19 -6.01 -16.97 50.89
N ALA A 20 -5.11 -17.94 51.11
CA ALA A 20 -4.05 -17.80 52.12
C ALA A 20 -2.63 -17.55 51.59
N ALA A 21 -2.41 -17.20 50.31
CA ALA A 21 -1.06 -16.85 49.84
C ALA A 21 -1.02 -16.02 48.55
N GLN A 22 -1.18 -14.71 48.66
CA GLN A 22 -0.32 -13.75 47.95
C GLN A 22 0.63 -13.20 49.04
N PRO A 23 1.94 -12.90 48.81
CA PRO A 23 2.51 -12.38 47.57
C PRO A 23 3.97 -12.84 47.29
N VAL A 24 4.31 -13.16 46.04
CA VAL A 24 5.70 -13.07 45.58
C VAL A 24 5.70 -12.28 44.28
N TRP A 25 6.22 -11.06 44.40
CA TRP A 25 6.81 -10.31 43.30
C TRP A 25 7.54 -11.26 42.35
N THR A 26 6.99 -11.50 41.17
CA THR A 26 7.75 -12.14 40.10
C THR A 26 8.76 -11.10 39.58
N PRO A 27 10.07 -11.34 39.71
CA PRO A 27 11.06 -10.47 39.12
C PRO A 27 11.08 -10.71 37.61
N LEU A 28 11.22 -9.62 36.86
CA LEU A 28 11.74 -9.61 35.48
C LEU A 28 11.00 -10.51 34.49
N ALA A 29 9.82 -10.06 34.05
CA ALA A 29 9.46 -10.31 32.66
C ALA A 29 10.63 -9.80 31.78
N PRO A 30 11.18 -10.62 30.87
CA PRO A 30 12.31 -10.21 30.06
C PRO A 30 11.97 -8.93 29.30
N LEU A 31 12.90 -7.98 29.39
CA LEU A 31 12.92 -6.71 28.68
C LEU A 31 12.49 -6.92 27.24
N ALA A 32 11.50 -6.13 26.81
CA ALA A 32 11.32 -5.71 25.43
C ALA A 32 11.50 -6.84 24.39
N GLN A 33 10.43 -7.58 24.09
CA GLN A 33 10.26 -7.89 22.67
C GLN A 33 10.10 -6.53 21.99
N ALA A 34 11.17 -6.04 21.36
CA ALA A 34 11.05 -5.01 20.36
C ALA A 34 9.93 -5.45 19.43
N ALA A 35 8.82 -4.69 19.40
CA ALA A 35 7.82 -4.85 18.37
C ALA A 35 8.58 -4.89 17.03
N PRO A 36 8.20 -5.75 16.07
CA PRO A 36 8.82 -5.71 14.76
C PRO A 36 8.74 -4.27 14.27
N GLU A 37 9.89 -3.63 14.08
CA GLU A 37 9.96 -2.32 13.48
C GLU A 37 9.26 -2.46 12.13
N VAL A 38 8.06 -1.88 12.01
CA VAL A 38 7.31 -1.89 10.76
C VAL A 38 8.11 -1.00 9.82
N VAL A 39 9.10 -1.58 9.15
CA VAL A 39 9.83 -0.92 8.08
C VAL A 39 8.73 -0.56 7.08
N PRO A 40 8.46 0.75 6.85
CA PRO A 40 7.37 1.14 5.97
C PRO A 40 7.67 0.52 4.61
N GLN A 41 6.84 -0.45 4.21
CA GLN A 41 7.05 -1.14 2.95
C GLN A 41 6.83 -0.12 1.84
N ARG A 42 7.94 0.35 1.25
CA ARG A 42 7.92 1.22 0.08
C ARG A 42 7.07 0.54 -0.98
N LYS A 43 6.00 1.21 -1.40
CA LYS A 43 5.09 0.66 -2.40
C LYS A 43 5.79 0.73 -3.76
N ASP A 44 5.71 -0.36 -4.51
CA ASP A 44 6.28 -0.45 -5.86
C ASP A 44 5.39 0.32 -6.82
N LEU A 45 5.97 1.35 -7.43
CA LEU A 45 5.27 2.29 -8.29
C LEU A 45 5.86 2.22 -9.69
N ALA A 46 5.00 1.94 -10.68
CA ALA A 46 5.32 2.15 -12.08
C ALA A 46 4.59 3.41 -12.59
N VAL A 47 5.28 4.21 -13.38
CA VAL A 47 4.72 5.41 -14.02
C VAL A 47 4.88 5.23 -15.52
N LEU A 48 3.75 5.08 -16.20
CA LEU A 48 3.68 5.02 -17.66
C LEU A 48 3.75 6.42 -18.26
N ASP A 49 4.10 6.47 -19.54
CA ASP A 49 4.05 7.72 -20.29
C ASP A 49 2.62 8.24 -20.39
N PHE A 50 2.47 9.55 -20.26
CA PHE A 50 1.16 10.17 -20.34
C PHE A 50 0.76 10.40 -21.79
N ASN A 51 -0.52 10.18 -22.08
CA ASN A 51 -1.10 10.48 -23.37
C ASN A 51 -1.14 11.99 -23.63
N ALA A 52 -0.57 12.42 -24.74
CA ALA A 52 -0.65 13.81 -25.17
C ALA A 52 -2.05 14.14 -25.71
N ARG A 53 -2.69 15.20 -25.19
CA ARG A 53 -4.02 15.67 -25.59
C ARG A 53 -4.05 17.18 -25.69
N GLY A 54 -5.02 17.73 -26.44
CA GLY A 54 -5.30 19.17 -26.41
C GLY A 54 -4.11 20.07 -26.81
N GLY A 55 -3.36 19.68 -27.86
CA GLY A 55 -2.26 20.50 -28.41
C GLY A 55 -0.91 20.35 -27.71
N VAL A 56 -0.72 19.29 -26.93
CA VAL A 56 0.57 18.87 -26.36
C VAL A 56 1.21 17.87 -27.32
N SER A 57 2.52 17.93 -27.55
CA SER A 57 3.24 16.92 -28.33
C SER A 57 3.56 15.69 -27.49
N GLU A 58 3.81 14.54 -28.13
CA GLU A 58 4.23 13.33 -27.43
C GLU A 58 5.56 13.56 -26.67
N ASP A 59 6.48 14.33 -27.25
CA ASP A 59 7.74 14.71 -26.62
C ASP A 59 7.52 15.56 -25.36
N GLU A 60 6.61 16.54 -25.40
CA GLU A 60 6.25 17.36 -24.24
C GLU A 60 5.63 16.50 -23.13
N ALA A 61 4.76 15.56 -23.49
CA ALA A 61 4.16 14.64 -22.54
C ALA A 61 5.22 13.74 -21.88
N ALA A 62 6.17 13.21 -22.65
CA ALA A 62 7.28 12.40 -22.14
C ALA A 62 8.16 13.19 -21.16
N ILE A 63 8.51 14.45 -21.49
CA ILE A 63 9.29 15.33 -20.61
C ILE A 63 8.54 15.59 -19.29
N ILE A 64 7.24 15.84 -19.35
CA ILE A 64 6.40 16.05 -18.17
C ILE A 64 6.34 14.79 -17.31
N THR A 65 6.20 13.62 -17.92
CA THR A 65 6.23 12.34 -17.21
C THR A 65 7.58 12.11 -16.53
N ASP A 66 8.70 12.37 -17.19
CA ASP A 66 10.05 12.21 -16.61
C ASP A 66 10.28 13.16 -15.43
N ARG A 67 9.76 14.39 -15.52
CA ARG A 67 9.79 15.35 -14.42
C ARG A 67 8.98 14.84 -13.22
N LEU A 68 7.79 14.29 -13.47
CA LEU A 68 6.96 13.69 -12.43
C LEU A 68 7.65 12.48 -11.77
N ARG A 69 8.25 11.59 -12.57
CA ARG A 69 9.01 10.43 -12.09
C ARG A 69 10.12 10.87 -11.14
N SER A 70 10.85 11.92 -11.51
CA SER A 70 11.91 12.50 -10.69
C SER A 70 11.37 13.04 -9.35
N GLN A 71 10.21 13.72 -9.36
CA GLN A 71 9.57 14.21 -8.13
C GLN A 71 9.08 13.08 -7.22
N MET A 72 8.50 12.03 -7.81
CA MET A 72 8.08 10.83 -7.07
C MET A 72 9.28 10.11 -6.45
N PHE A 73 10.42 10.10 -7.15
CA PHE A 73 11.67 9.53 -6.63
C PHE A 73 12.19 10.33 -5.44
N GLN A 74 12.21 11.66 -5.55
CA GLN A 74 12.64 12.57 -4.47
C GLN A 74 11.77 12.45 -3.21
N THR A 75 10.51 12.07 -3.36
CA THR A 75 9.60 11.84 -2.22
C THR A 75 10.08 10.69 -1.31
N GLY A 76 10.86 9.72 -1.82
CA GLY A 76 11.43 8.62 -1.03
C GLY A 76 10.42 7.57 -0.50
N ARG A 77 9.13 7.76 -0.76
CA ARG A 77 8.02 6.90 -0.28
C ARG A 77 7.74 5.70 -1.16
N TYR A 78 8.22 5.72 -2.40
CA TYR A 78 7.94 4.71 -3.42
C TYR A 78 9.23 4.10 -3.96
N ARG A 79 9.16 2.82 -4.35
CA ARG A 79 10.20 2.19 -5.16
C ARG A 79 9.78 2.29 -6.62
N LEU A 80 10.35 3.27 -7.33
CA LEU A 80 10.03 3.52 -8.73
C LEU A 80 10.69 2.48 -9.64
N MET A 81 9.88 1.91 -10.53
CA MET A 81 10.38 1.07 -11.59
C MET A 81 10.98 1.91 -12.72
N GLU A 82 12.19 1.56 -13.15
CA GLU A 82 12.84 2.20 -14.29
C GLU A 82 12.12 1.91 -15.60
N ARG A 83 12.15 2.89 -16.50
CA ARG A 83 11.52 2.79 -17.83
C ARG A 83 12.06 1.62 -18.65
N ALA A 84 13.38 1.42 -18.63
CA ALA A 84 14.02 0.32 -19.35
C ALA A 84 13.50 -1.05 -18.89
N ASN A 85 13.29 -1.23 -17.58
CA ASN A 85 12.79 -2.48 -17.00
C ASN A 85 11.31 -2.70 -17.35
N MET A 86 10.49 -1.65 -17.33
CA MET A 86 9.11 -1.75 -17.82
C MET A 86 9.07 -2.18 -19.29
N LEU A 87 9.91 -1.56 -20.13
CA LEU A 87 9.96 -1.87 -21.57
C LEU A 87 10.43 -3.30 -21.85
N SER A 88 11.40 -3.83 -21.11
CA SER A 88 11.83 -5.23 -21.28
C SER A 88 10.70 -6.20 -20.91
N LEU A 89 10.03 -5.97 -19.78
CA LEU A 89 8.92 -6.83 -19.33
C LEU A 89 7.73 -6.79 -20.30
N LEU A 90 7.37 -5.61 -20.79
CA LEU A 90 6.29 -5.44 -21.75
C LEU A 90 6.62 -6.06 -23.12
N LYS A 91 7.89 -5.98 -23.55
CA LYS A 91 8.35 -6.60 -24.80
C LYS A 91 8.37 -8.13 -24.73
N GLU A 92 8.71 -8.71 -23.59
CA GLU A 92 8.67 -10.16 -23.38
C GLU A 92 7.24 -10.72 -23.46
N GLN A 93 6.25 -9.94 -23.04
CA GLN A 93 4.84 -10.31 -23.07
C GLN A 93 4.12 -9.86 -24.36
N ASP A 94 4.88 -9.47 -25.40
CA ASP A 94 4.39 -8.99 -26.70
C ASP A 94 3.36 -7.85 -26.61
N PHE A 95 3.50 -7.02 -25.57
CA PHE A 95 2.66 -5.84 -25.38
C PHE A 95 3.16 -4.76 -26.34
N GLN A 96 2.38 -4.51 -27.39
CA GLN A 96 2.71 -3.55 -28.45
C GLN A 96 3.13 -2.21 -27.84
N GLN A 97 4.23 -1.63 -28.34
CA GLN A 97 4.78 -0.36 -27.83
C GLN A 97 3.75 0.79 -27.82
N THR A 98 2.71 0.68 -28.66
CA THR A 98 1.59 1.61 -28.79
C THR A 98 0.59 1.56 -27.64
N GLN A 99 0.63 0.53 -26.78
CA GLN A 99 -0.26 0.39 -25.61
C GLN A 99 0.40 0.80 -24.28
N GLN A 100 1.62 1.35 -24.31
CA GLN A 100 2.26 1.90 -23.10
C GLN A 100 1.41 2.97 -22.40
N ASN A 101 0.49 3.60 -23.12
CA ASN A 101 -0.32 4.68 -22.60
C ASN A 101 -1.74 4.20 -22.36
N CYS A 102 -1.95 3.52 -21.22
CA CYS A 102 -3.25 3.01 -20.85
C CYS A 102 -4.26 4.15 -20.62
N GLU A 103 -5.27 4.23 -21.49
CA GLU A 103 -6.38 5.17 -21.37
C GLU A 103 -7.56 4.60 -20.55
N SER A 104 -7.73 3.28 -20.56
CA SER A 104 -8.79 2.60 -19.82
C SER A 104 -8.30 2.00 -18.51
N THR A 105 -9.22 1.87 -17.56
CA THR A 105 -8.97 1.16 -16.29
C THR A 105 -8.52 -0.28 -16.53
N ASP A 106 -9.12 -0.99 -17.48
CA ASP A 106 -8.79 -2.39 -17.78
C ASP A 106 -7.35 -2.56 -18.26
N CYS A 107 -6.86 -1.65 -19.11
CA CYS A 107 -5.47 -1.64 -19.55
C CYS A 107 -4.53 -1.46 -18.36
N SER A 108 -4.82 -0.47 -17.50
CA SER A 108 -3.96 -0.18 -16.34
C SER A 108 -3.91 -1.36 -15.34
N VAL A 109 -5.01 -2.09 -15.16
CA VAL A 109 -5.03 -3.29 -14.31
C VAL A 109 -4.22 -4.42 -14.93
N ALA A 110 -4.33 -4.66 -16.24
CA ALA A 110 -3.58 -5.70 -16.94
C ALA A 110 -2.06 -5.43 -16.89
N VAL A 111 -1.65 -4.19 -17.22
CA VAL A 111 -0.24 -3.78 -17.19
C VAL A 111 0.32 -3.80 -15.76
N GLY A 112 -0.44 -3.36 -14.76
CA GLY A 112 -0.02 -3.41 -13.36
C GLY A 112 0.27 -4.83 -12.88
N LYS A 113 -0.55 -5.80 -13.32
CA LYS A 113 -0.33 -7.23 -13.04
C LYS A 113 0.91 -7.78 -13.71
N MET A 114 1.15 -7.43 -14.99
CA MET A 114 2.33 -7.88 -15.74
C MET A 114 3.64 -7.32 -15.15
N LEU A 115 3.63 -6.04 -14.77
CA LEU A 115 4.79 -5.39 -14.16
C LEU A 115 4.98 -5.76 -12.68
N ALA A 116 4.09 -6.56 -12.10
CA ALA A 116 4.10 -6.95 -10.68
C ALA A 116 4.23 -5.76 -9.71
N VAL A 117 3.62 -4.62 -10.07
CA VAL A 117 3.66 -3.39 -9.25
C VAL A 117 2.41 -3.30 -8.36
N ARG A 118 2.56 -2.72 -7.17
CA ARG A 118 1.42 -2.45 -6.28
C ARG A 118 0.62 -1.24 -6.75
N GLN A 119 1.26 -0.31 -7.46
CA GLN A 119 0.66 0.92 -7.94
C GLN A 119 1.14 1.22 -9.36
N LEU A 120 0.19 1.58 -10.21
CA LEU A 120 0.45 2.02 -11.58
C LEU A 120 -0.15 3.41 -11.78
N MET A 121 0.68 4.35 -12.19
CA MET A 121 0.26 5.68 -12.62
C MET A 121 0.24 5.71 -14.15
N THR A 122 -0.93 5.99 -14.71
CA THR A 122 -1.14 6.28 -16.13
C THR A 122 -2.04 7.51 -16.24
N GLY A 123 -2.07 8.17 -17.39
CA GLY A 123 -2.81 9.41 -17.52
C GLY A 123 -2.70 10.08 -18.89
N SER A 124 -3.22 11.30 -18.96
CA SER A 124 -3.08 12.18 -20.12
C SER A 124 -2.70 13.58 -19.70
N VAL A 125 -1.91 14.26 -20.52
CA VAL A 125 -1.53 15.67 -20.34
C VAL A 125 -2.24 16.49 -21.40
N SER A 126 -2.85 17.58 -20.98
CA SER A 126 -3.49 18.56 -21.85
C SER A 126 -3.00 19.97 -21.55
N ARG A 127 -3.08 20.84 -22.55
CA ARG A 127 -2.76 22.26 -22.40
C ARG A 127 -4.04 23.08 -22.37
N LEU A 128 -4.18 23.91 -21.34
CA LEU A 128 -5.28 24.87 -21.19
C LEU A 128 -4.68 26.28 -21.18
N GLY A 129 -4.65 26.92 -22.34
CA GLY A 129 -4.01 28.24 -22.50
C GLY A 129 -2.50 28.18 -22.24
N SER A 130 -2.07 28.73 -21.10
CA SER A 130 -0.67 28.74 -20.65
C SER A 130 -0.34 27.70 -19.58
N ILE A 131 -1.32 26.88 -19.17
CA ILE A 131 -1.17 25.92 -18.07
C ILE A 131 -1.22 24.49 -18.63
N TYR A 132 -0.35 23.62 -18.12
CA TYR A 132 -0.40 22.18 -18.39
C TYR A 132 -1.21 21.48 -17.30
N CYS A 133 -2.17 20.68 -17.71
CA CYS A 133 -3.02 19.86 -16.85
C CYS A 133 -2.69 18.39 -17.08
N ALA A 134 -2.26 17.68 -16.04
CA ALA A 134 -2.09 16.23 -16.09
C ALA A 134 -3.26 15.56 -15.36
N ALA A 135 -3.98 14.67 -16.04
CA ALA A 135 -5.02 13.84 -15.46
C ALA A 135 -4.50 12.41 -15.34
N TRP A 136 -4.53 11.83 -14.14
CA TRP A 136 -4.12 10.44 -13.92
C TRP A 136 -5.34 9.52 -13.79
N LEU A 137 -5.29 8.39 -14.48
CA LEU A 137 -6.15 7.24 -14.27
C LEU A 137 -5.43 6.30 -13.31
N SER A 138 -5.92 6.24 -12.08
CA SER A 138 -5.50 5.19 -11.16
C SER A 138 -6.75 4.42 -10.73
N PRO A 139 -6.81 3.09 -10.97
CA PRO A 139 -7.88 2.26 -10.43
C PRO A 139 -7.84 2.39 -8.90
N GLY A 140 -8.86 3.00 -8.31
CA GLY A 140 -9.02 3.04 -6.85
C GLY A 140 -8.35 4.19 -6.09
N TRP A 141 -7.82 5.23 -6.75
CA TRP A 141 -7.38 6.43 -6.03
C TRP A 141 -8.48 7.48 -6.10
N GLY A 142 -9.54 7.19 -5.34
CA GLY A 142 -10.33 8.28 -4.75
C GLY A 142 -9.39 9.18 -3.94
N TYR A 143 -9.67 10.48 -3.98
CA TYR A 143 -9.07 11.54 -3.18
C TYR A 143 -8.28 11.04 -1.95
N LEU A 144 -6.96 11.28 -1.97
CA LEU A 144 -6.15 11.50 -0.78
C LEU A 144 -6.40 10.54 0.40
N ASP A 145 -6.04 9.26 0.27
CA ASP A 145 -5.92 8.40 1.44
C ASP A 145 -4.58 8.66 2.16
N LEU A 146 -4.56 9.79 2.87
CA LEU A 146 -3.98 9.84 4.21
C LEU A 146 -4.90 9.02 5.13
N GLN A 147 -4.73 7.70 5.12
CA GLN A 147 -5.10 6.87 6.26
C GLN A 147 -3.84 6.17 6.75
N PRO A 148 -3.56 6.26 8.07
CA PRO A 148 -2.38 5.68 8.67
C PRO A 148 -2.53 4.17 8.73
N VAL A 149 -1.47 3.46 8.38
CA VAL A 149 -1.16 2.15 8.95
C VAL A 149 0.11 2.33 9.76
#